data_AF-A0A7W1K668-F1
#
_entry.id   AF-A0A7W1K668-F1
#
_cell.length_a   1.000
_cell.length_b   1.000
_cell.length_c   1.000
_cell.angle_alpha   90.00
_cell.angle_beta   90.00
_cell.angle_gamma   90.00
#
_symmetry.space_group_name_H-M   'P 1'
#
loop_
_entity.id
_entity.type
_entity.pdbx_description
1 polymer ?
#
loop_
_entity_poly.entity_id
_entity_poly.type
_entity_poly.pdbx_seq_one_letter_code
_entity_poly.pdbx_strand_id
1 'polypeptide(L)' 'MNHPYELLADLVDGTLDEGDLAGVQAHLDACPECRDDVAHASGGGDAARSLPQVAAPSGLHERVVVA' A
#
# COMPACT_ATOMS: atom_id res chain seq x y z
N MET A 1 -20.39 -14.11 5.11
CA MET A 1 -19.07 -13.58 5.51
C MET A 1 -19.00 -12.19 4.90
N ASN A 2 -18.91 -11.15 5.73
CA ASN A 2 -18.93 -9.77 5.27
C ASN A 2 -17.48 -9.40 4.93
N HIS A 3 -17.13 -9.33 3.64
CA HIS A 3 -15.81 -8.87 3.22
C HIS A 3 -15.75 -7.35 3.43
N PRO A 4 -14.86 -6.84 4.29
CA PRO A 4 -14.68 -5.40 4.45
C PRO A 4 -13.82 -4.91 3.29
N TYR A 5 -14.41 -4.81 2.10
CA TYR A 5 -13.71 -4.37 0.88
C TYR A 5 -12.99 -3.03 1.08
N GLU A 6 -13.59 -2.12 1.86
CA GLU A 6 -13.00 -0.83 2.21
C GLU A 6 -11.69 -0.99 2.98
N LEU A 7 -11.62 -1.87 4.00
CA LEU A 7 -10.40 -2.08 4.78
C LEU A 7 -9.26 -2.73 3.97
N LEU A 8 -9.59 -3.57 2.98
CA LEU A 8 -8.58 -4.15 2.08
C LEU A 8 -8.04 -3.11 1.09
N ALA A 9 -8.88 -2.22 0.60
CA ALA A 9 -8.45 -1.09 -0.22
C ALA A 9 -7.56 -0.14 0.59
N ASP A 10 -7.96 0.21 1.82
CA ASP A 10 -7.16 1.05 2.71
C ASP A 10 -5.81 0.41 3.07
N LEU A 11 -5.75 -0.92 3.21
CA LEU A 11 -4.50 -1.64 3.39
C LEU A 11 -3.57 -1.45 2.19
N VAL A 12 -4.08 -1.61 0.97
CA VAL A 12 -3.31 -1.50 -0.28
C VAL A 12 -2.85 -0.07 -0.53
N ASP A 13 -3.70 0.91 -0.21
CA ASP A 13 -3.40 2.34 -0.35
C ASP A 13 -2.47 2.87 0.77
N GLY A 14 -2.27 2.08 1.84
CA GLY A 14 -1.46 2.46 2.99
C GLY A 14 -2.15 3.49 3.90
N THR A 15 -3.48 3.56 3.85
CA THR A 15 -4.34 4.47 4.63
C THR A 15 -5.05 3.77 5.79
N LEU A 16 -4.85 2.46 5.96
CA LEU A 16 -5.48 1.68 7.03
C LEU A 16 -5.05 2.14 8.43
N ASP A 17 -6.02 2.34 9.31
CA ASP A 17 -5.79 2.66 10.70
C ASP A 17 -5.17 1.49 11.48
N GLU A 18 -4.31 1.82 12.46
CA GLU A 18 -3.61 0.82 13.28
C GLU A 18 -4.57 -0.11 14.05
N GLY A 19 -5.74 0.42 14.45
CA GLY A 19 -6.77 -0.36 15.15
C GLY A 19 -7.37 -1.49 14.33
N ASP A 20 -7.40 -1.37 13.01
CA ASP A 20 -8.02 -2.33 12.11
C ASP A 20 -7.02 -3.34 11.53
N LEU A 21 -5.72 -3.02 11.59
CA LEU A 21 -4.65 -3.84 11.01
C LEU A 21 -4.67 -5.29 11.51
N ALA A 22 -4.82 -5.50 12.81
CA ALA A 22 -4.82 -6.83 13.41
C ALA A 22 -6.00 -7.69 12.90
N GLY A 23 -7.18 -7.08 12.72
CA GLY A 23 -8.36 -7.76 12.20
C GLY A 23 -8.22 -8.14 10.73
N VAL A 24 -7.69 -7.22 9.93
CA VAL A 24 -7.42 -7.46 8.51
C VAL A 24 -6.37 -8.57 8.33
N GLN A 25 -5.28 -8.55 9.11
CA GLN A 25 -4.25 -9.59 9.09
C GLN A 25 -4.83 -10.97 9.45
N ALA A 26 -5.61 -11.06 10.52
CA ALA A 26 -6.26 -12.32 10.91
C ALA A 26 -7.20 -12.85 9.82
N HIS A 27 -7.88 -11.97 9.08
CA HIS A 27 -8.70 -12.36 7.94
C HIS A 27 -7.85 -12.89 6.78
N LEU A 28 -6.77 -12.18 6.43
CA LEU A 28 -5.86 -12.59 5.36
C LEU A 28 -5.18 -13.93 5.67
N ASP A 29 -4.92 -14.26 6.93
CA ASP A 29 -4.40 -15.58 7.31
C ASP A 29 -5.41 -16.70 7.01
N ALA A 30 -6.70 -16.43 7.17
CA ALA A 30 -7.78 -17.41 7.02
C ALA A 30 -8.39 -17.48 5.61
N CYS A 31 -8.32 -16.41 4.81
CA CYS A 31 -9.03 -16.29 3.54
C CYS A 31 -8.06 -16.23 2.33
N PRO A 32 -7.93 -17.31 1.53
CA PRO A 32 -7.08 -17.31 0.34
C PRO A 32 -7.56 -16.33 -0.74
N GLU A 33 -8.87 -16.20 -0.95
CA GLU A 33 -9.44 -15.30 -1.95
C GLU A 33 -9.05 -13.84 -1.71
N CYS A 34 -9.16 -13.37 -0.47
CA CYS A 34 -8.73 -12.00 -0.13
C CYS A 34 -7.22 -11.81 -0.21
N ARG A 35 -6.41 -12.86 0.01
CA ARG A 35 -4.95 -12.77 -0.23
C ARG A 35 -4.66 -12.58 -1.72
N ASP A 36 -5.36 -13.33 -2.57
CA ASP A 36 -5.20 -13.23 -4.02
C ASP A 36 -5.66 -11.85 -4.52
N ASP A 37 -6.76 -11.33 -4.00
CA ASP A 37 -7.26 -9.98 -4.32
C ASP A 37 -6.27 -8.88 -3.91
N VAL A 38 -5.74 -8.95 -2.68
CA VAL A 38 -4.72 -7.99 -2.21
C VAL A 38 -3.44 -8.08 -3.04
N ALA A 39 -2.99 -9.29 -3.39
CA ALA A 39 -1.84 -9.49 -4.25
C ALA A 39 -2.07 -8.89 -5.65
N HIS A 40 -3.28 -9.07 -6.20
CA HIS A 40 -3.64 -8.50 -7.49
C HIS A 40 -3.68 -6.96 -7.44
N ALA A 41 -4.31 -6.39 -6.40
CA ALA A 41 -4.41 -4.94 -6.22
C ALA A 41 -3.05 -4.28 -5.96
N SER A 42 -2.15 -4.94 -5.21
CA SER A 42 -0.82 -4.41 -4.89
C SER A 42 0.15 -4.44 -6.08
N GLY A 43 -0.12 -5.25 -7.10
CA GLY A 43 0.81 -5.51 -8.20
C GLY A 43 1.24 -4.27 -8.98
N GLY A 44 0.34 -3.28 -9.16
CA GLY A 44 0.68 -2.02 -9.80
C GLY A 44 1.68 -1.18 -8.98
N GLY A 45 1.45 -1.08 -7.67
CA GLY A 45 2.35 -0.41 -6.74
C GLY A 45 3.71 -1.11 -6.64
N ASP A 46 3.71 -2.44 -6.60
CA ASP A 46 4.93 -3.25 -6.60
C ASP A 46 5.75 -3.04 -7.88
N ALA A 47 5.09 -3.04 -9.04
CA ALA A 47 5.73 -2.74 -10.32
C ALA A 47 6.31 -1.32 -10.35
N ALA A 48 5.58 -0.32 -9.86
CA ALA A 48 6.08 1.05 -9.77
C ALA A 48 7.31 1.17 -8.84
N ARG A 49 7.29 0.48 -7.69
CA ARG A 49 8.42 0.44 -6.75
C ARG A 49 9.64 -0.31 -7.31
N SER A 50 9.45 -1.21 -8.27
CA SER A 50 10.54 -1.92 -8.94
C SER A 50 11.33 -1.06 -9.93
N LEU A 51 10.82 0.14 -10.28
CA LEU A 51 11.51 1.05 -11.18
C LEU A 51 12.85 1.54 -10.59
N PRO A 52 13.88 1.78 -11.43
CA PRO A 52 15.13 2.35 -10.96
C PRO A 52 14.92 3.69 -10.27
N GLN A 53 15.58 3.87 -9.12
CA GLN A 53 15.63 5.18 -8.45
C GLN A 53 16.47 6.14 -9.30
N VAL A 54 15.90 7.30 -9.63
CA VAL A 54 16.57 8.34 -10.41
C VAL A 54 17.10 9.41 -9.46
N ALA A 55 18.33 9.86 -9.69
CA ALA A 55 18.89 10.95 -8.90
C ALA A 55 18.04 12.21 -9.02
N ALA A 56 17.80 12.89 -7.89
CA ALA A 56 17.12 14.17 -7.88
C ALA A 56 17.90 15.21 -8.73
N PRO A 57 17.20 16.14 -9.42
CA PRO A 57 17.86 17.26 -10.09
C PRO A 57 18.69 18.09 -9.10
N SER A 58 19.79 18.65 -9.58
CA SER A 58 20.59 19.59 -8.80
C SER A 58 19.74 20.79 -8.35
N GLY A 59 19.95 21.27 -7.13
CA GLY A 59 19.21 22.40 -6.58
C GLY A 59 17.81 22.07 -6.06
N LEU A 60 17.33 20.82 -6.14
CA LEU A 60 15.99 20.46 -5.67
C LEU A 60 15.83 20.70 -4.17
N HIS A 61 16.83 20.31 -3.37
CA HIS A 61 16.76 20.41 -1.91
C HIS A 61 16.65 21.87 -1.46
N GLU A 62 17.50 22.75 -1.99
CA GLU A 62 17.50 24.18 -1.70
C GLU A 62 16.15 24.82 -2.06
N ARG A 63 15.54 24.40 -3.17
CA ARG A 63 14.23 24.91 -3.59
C ARG A 63 13.06 24.45 -2.72
N VAL A 64 13.17 23.29 -2.07
CA VAL A 64 12.11 22.75 -1.20
C VAL A 64 12.25 23.26 0.24
N VAL A 65 13.47 23.36 0.77
CA VAL A 65 13.71 23.77 2.16
C VAL A 65 13.60 25.27 2.38
N VAL A 66 13.82 26.09 1.34
CA VAL A 66 13.73 27.56 1.41
C VAL A 66 12.32 28.07 1.05
N ALA A 67 11.40 27.20 0.65
CA ALA A 67 9.99 27.50 0.41
C ALA A 67 9.18 27.46 1.70
#